data_AF-A0A520Y4J6-F1
#
_entry.id   AF-A0A520Y4J6-F1
#
_cell.length_a   1.000
_cell.length_b   1.000
_cell.length_c   1.000
_cell.angle_alpha   90.00
_cell.angle_beta   90.00
_cell.angle_gamma   90.00
#
_symmetry.space_group_name_H-M   'P 1'
#
loop_
_entity.id
_entity.type
_entity.pdbx_description
1 polymer ?
#
loop_
_entity_poly.entity_id
_entity_poly.type
_entity_poly.pdbx_seq_one_letter_code
_entity_poly.pdbx_strand_id
1 'polypeptide(L)'
;MTGELTLPDSVTYVRSTPEFDAATVPAGLLQAHQVAEGVWGRLVVSEGSVEFTFEDTPEESMTITAGGMQVIPPTRPHHIQVNDHTRFHVEFHREAK
;
A
#
# COMPACT_ATOMS: atom_id res chain seq x y z
N MET A 1 0.72 3.31 18.95
CA MET A 1 -0.61 3.77 18.49
C MET A 1 -0.41 4.16 17.04
N THR A 2 -0.35 3.17 16.15
CA THR A 2 -0.12 3.42 14.72
C THR A 2 -1.40 4.04 14.18
N GLY A 3 -1.37 5.35 13.92
CA GLY A 3 -2.54 6.09 13.48
C GLY A 3 -2.95 5.61 12.10
N GLU A 4 -4.18 5.10 11.98
CA GLU A 4 -4.76 4.75 10.69
C GLU A 4 -4.73 5.99 9.79
N LEU A 5 -3.96 5.91 8.70
CA LEU A 5 -3.91 6.97 7.70
C LEU A 5 -5.17 6.89 6.84
N THR A 6 -5.79 8.03 6.63
CA THR A 6 -6.93 8.17 5.71
C THR A 6 -6.49 8.96 4.48
N LEU A 7 -7.12 8.70 3.33
CA LEU A 7 -6.89 9.51 2.14
C LEU A 7 -7.41 10.93 2.41
N PRO A 8 -6.65 11.98 2.05
CA PRO A 8 -7.15 13.34 2.14
C PRO A 8 -8.36 13.57 1.23
N ASP A 9 -9.32 14.40 1.66
CA ASP A 9 -10.49 14.75 0.83
C ASP A 9 -10.12 15.48 -0.48
N SER A 10 -8.90 16.06 -0.53
CA SER A 10 -8.37 16.79 -1.69
C SER A 10 -7.78 15.89 -2.78
N VAL A 11 -7.66 14.57 -2.55
CA VAL A 11 -7.11 13.66 -3.55
C VAL A 11 -8.21 13.01 -4.39
N THR A 12 -7.93 12.79 -5.67
CA THR A 12 -8.82 12.11 -6.61
C THR A 12 -8.19 10.82 -7.11
N TYR A 13 -8.99 9.76 -7.20
CA TYR A 13 -8.60 8.49 -7.81
C TYR A 13 -8.13 8.68 -9.25
N VAL A 14 -7.02 8.02 -9.60
CA VAL A 14 -6.45 8.05 -10.96
C VAL A 14 -6.54 6.68 -11.62
N ARG A 15 -6.02 5.64 -10.96
CA ARG A 15 -5.95 4.27 -11.48
C ARG A 15 -5.67 3.25 -10.38
N SER A 16 -5.87 1.98 -10.69
CA SER A 16 -5.41 0.85 -9.90
C SER A 16 -4.43 -0.02 -10.69
N THR A 17 -3.60 -0.78 -9.99
CA THR A 17 -2.92 -1.95 -10.59
C THR A 17 -3.94 -3.04 -10.91
N PRO A 18 -3.56 -4.04 -11.73
CA PRO A 18 -4.18 -5.36 -11.65
C PRO A 18 -4.09 -5.92 -10.22
N GLU A 19 -4.87 -6.95 -9.95
CA GLU A 19 -4.69 -7.76 -8.74
C GLU A 19 -3.37 -8.52 -8.83
N PHE A 20 -2.61 -8.52 -7.73
CA PHE A 20 -1.40 -9.28 -7.54
C PHE A 20 -1.63 -10.42 -6.56
N ASP A 21 -0.89 -11.50 -6.75
CA ASP A 21 -0.72 -12.62 -5.84
C ASP A 21 0.77 -12.89 -5.60
N ALA A 22 1.10 -13.93 -4.82
CA ALA A 22 2.48 -14.30 -4.52
C ALA A 22 3.34 -14.61 -5.76
N ALA A 23 2.73 -14.98 -6.89
CA ALA A 23 3.43 -15.32 -8.13
C ALA A 23 3.59 -14.11 -9.08
N THR A 24 2.69 -13.13 -8.98
CA THR A 24 2.61 -11.99 -9.91
C THR A 24 3.03 -10.67 -9.29
N VAL A 25 3.21 -10.61 -7.96
CA VAL A 25 3.69 -9.41 -7.28
C VAL A 25 5.05 -8.95 -7.85
N PRO A 26 5.17 -7.68 -8.28
CA PRO A 26 6.45 -7.15 -8.71
C PRO A 26 7.46 -7.17 -7.56
N ALA A 27 8.67 -7.71 -7.80
CA ALA A 27 9.72 -7.80 -6.79
C ALA A 27 10.08 -6.45 -6.14
N GLY A 28 9.89 -5.34 -6.85
CA GLY A 28 10.11 -3.99 -6.31
C GLY A 28 9.17 -3.60 -5.17
N LEU A 29 7.97 -4.19 -5.09
CA LEU A 29 7.05 -3.95 -3.97
C LEU A 29 7.51 -4.66 -2.68
N LEU A 30 8.30 -5.74 -2.84
CA LEU A 30 8.87 -6.51 -1.73
C LEU A 30 10.15 -5.88 -1.14
N GLN A 31 10.54 -4.70 -1.64
CA GLN A 31 11.70 -3.94 -1.22
C GLN A 31 11.27 -2.50 -0.91
N ALA A 32 12.13 -1.77 -0.21
CA ALA A 32 11.90 -0.36 0.08
C ALA A 32 11.67 0.45 -1.22
N HIS A 33 10.50 1.05 -1.34
CA HIS A 33 10.12 1.90 -2.45
C HIS A 33 9.14 2.99 -1.99
N GLN A 34 8.83 3.93 -2.87
CA GLN A 34 7.92 5.03 -2.56
C GLN A 34 7.04 5.40 -3.75
N VAL A 35 5.87 5.95 -3.46
CA VAL A 35 5.06 6.65 -4.46
C VAL A 35 5.62 8.05 -4.70
N ALA A 36 5.35 8.61 -5.89
CA ALA A 36 5.86 9.93 -6.27
C ALA A 36 5.27 11.06 -5.42
N GLU A 37 5.91 12.24 -5.46
CA GLU A 37 5.37 13.47 -4.89
C GLU A 37 3.95 13.78 -5.41
N GLY A 38 3.06 14.21 -4.51
CA GLY A 38 1.65 14.48 -4.80
C GLY A 38 0.81 13.23 -5.17
N VAL A 39 1.37 12.02 -5.05
CA VAL A 39 0.67 10.75 -5.27
C VAL A 39 0.47 10.04 -3.95
N TRP A 40 -0.78 9.69 -3.66
CA TRP A 40 -1.15 8.83 -2.54
C TRP A 40 -1.42 7.42 -3.05
N GLY A 41 -0.91 6.41 -2.34
CA GLY A 41 -1.23 5.01 -2.58
C GLY A 41 -2.31 4.53 -1.61
N ARG A 42 -3.12 3.57 -2.02
CA ARG A 42 -3.96 2.78 -1.13
C ARG A 42 -3.86 1.31 -1.49
N LEU A 43 -3.20 0.54 -0.63
CA LEU A 43 -3.13 -0.92 -0.76
C LEU A 43 -4.42 -1.51 -0.21
N VAL A 44 -5.07 -2.37 -0.99
CA VAL A 44 -6.35 -3.01 -0.63
C VAL A 44 -6.18 -4.52 -0.75
N VAL A 45 -6.49 -5.26 0.32
CA VAL A 45 -6.35 -6.73 0.39
C VAL A 45 -7.71 -7.38 0.16
N SER A 46 -7.82 -8.19 -0.88
CA SER A 46 -9.04 -8.95 -1.22
C SER A 46 -9.03 -10.36 -0.64
N GLU A 47 -7.87 -10.99 -0.50
CA GLU A 47 -7.70 -12.34 0.07
C GLU A 47 -6.39 -12.42 0.88
N GLY A 48 -6.37 -13.25 1.92
CA GLY A 48 -5.18 -13.46 2.75
C GLY A 48 -4.79 -12.24 3.57
N SER A 49 -3.50 -11.93 3.61
CA SER A 49 -2.95 -10.80 4.36
C SER A 49 -1.64 -10.28 3.78
N VAL A 50 -1.43 -8.97 3.85
CA VAL A 50 -0.17 -8.30 3.55
C VAL A 50 0.45 -7.80 4.86
N GLU A 51 1.74 -8.07 5.07
CA GLU A 51 2.52 -7.33 6.07
C GLU A 51 3.09 -6.08 5.41
N PHE A 52 2.84 -4.92 6.00
CA PHE A 52 3.25 -3.63 5.49
C PHE A 52 4.15 -2.94 6.51
N THR A 53 5.25 -2.35 6.03
CA THR A 53 6.21 -1.67 6.88
C THR A 53 6.61 -0.34 6.25
N PHE A 54 6.51 0.75 7.03
CA PHE A 54 7.16 2.02 6.68
C PHE A 54 8.62 1.98 7.12
N GLU A 55 9.54 2.44 6.26
CA GLU A 55 10.99 2.34 6.52
C GLU A 55 11.48 3.29 7.63
N ASP A 56 10.74 4.35 7.92
CA ASP A 56 11.04 5.31 8.99
C ASP A 56 10.54 4.85 10.36
N THR A 57 9.70 3.80 10.41
CA THR A 57 9.20 3.15 11.63
C THR A 57 9.14 1.63 11.44
N PRO A 58 10.28 0.95 11.19
CA PRO A 58 10.30 -0.47 10.82
C PRO A 58 9.82 -1.42 11.95
N GLU A 59 9.85 -0.96 13.19
CA GLU A 59 9.30 -1.68 14.36
C GLU A 59 7.77 -1.67 14.43
N GLU A 60 7.10 -0.86 13.59
CA GLU A 60 5.65 -0.71 13.53
C GLU A 60 5.04 -1.38 12.29
N SER A 61 5.46 -2.60 11.97
CA SER A 61 4.84 -3.38 10.90
C SER A 61 3.37 -3.67 11.18
N MET A 62 2.54 -3.61 10.13
CA MET A 62 1.10 -3.78 10.20
C MET A 62 0.66 -4.96 9.33
N THR A 63 -0.19 -5.83 9.87
CA THR A 63 -0.85 -6.88 9.10
C THR A 63 -2.20 -6.36 8.59
N ILE A 64 -2.34 -6.22 7.27
CA ILE A 64 -3.60 -5.91 6.61
C ILE A 64 -4.23 -7.20 6.13
N THR A 65 -5.39 -7.56 6.68
CA THR A 65 -6.14 -8.77 6.30
C THR A 65 -7.18 -8.48 5.21
N ALA A 66 -7.73 -9.53 4.60
CA ALA A 66 -8.80 -9.43 3.61
C ALA A 66 -9.95 -8.51 4.07
N GLY A 67 -10.34 -7.56 3.19
CA GLY A 67 -11.30 -6.49 3.47
C GLY A 67 -10.66 -5.22 4.08
N GLY A 68 -9.39 -5.28 4.47
CA GLY A 68 -8.62 -4.15 4.99
C GLY A 68 -7.86 -3.37 3.91
N MET A 69 -7.37 -2.19 4.32
CA MET A 69 -6.58 -1.31 3.45
C MET A 69 -5.50 -0.56 4.24
N GLN A 70 -4.45 -0.13 3.54
CA GLN A 70 -3.41 0.76 4.07
C GLN A 70 -3.21 1.96 3.13
N VAL A 71 -3.31 3.17 3.67
CA VAL A 71 -3.00 4.41 2.95
C VAL A 71 -1.51 4.72 3.03
N ILE A 72 -0.94 5.13 1.91
CA ILE A 72 0.48 5.36 1.69
C ILE A 72 0.65 6.82 1.26
N PRO A 73 1.30 7.67 2.08
CA PRO A 73 1.49 9.07 1.74
C PRO A 73 2.59 9.26 0.67
N PRO A 74 2.59 10.41 -0.03
CA PRO A 74 3.62 10.77 -0.99
C PRO A 74 5.01 10.63 -0.40
N THR A 75 5.96 10.09 -1.18
CA THR A 75 7.40 10.08 -0.85
C THR A 75 7.82 9.37 0.44
N ARG A 76 6.92 8.67 1.14
CA ARG A 76 7.28 7.88 2.33
C ARG A 76 7.68 6.47 1.92
N PRO A 77 8.95 6.05 2.16
CA PRO A 77 9.39 4.72 1.79
C PRO A 77 8.70 3.63 2.61
N HIS A 78 8.38 2.53 1.95
CA HIS A 78 7.74 1.37 2.54
C HIS A 78 8.05 0.12 1.72
N HIS A 79 7.75 -1.04 2.28
CA HIS A 79 7.70 -2.31 1.57
C HIS A 79 6.56 -3.17 2.08
N ILE A 80 6.30 -4.25 1.34
CA ILE A 80 5.33 -5.27 1.74
C ILE A 80 5.97 -6.65 1.77
N GLN A 81 5.38 -7.53 2.56
CA GLN A 81 5.59 -8.97 2.48
C GLN A 81 4.22 -9.63 2.25
N VAL A 82 4.22 -10.66 1.41
CA VAL A 82 3.01 -11.40 1.02
C VAL A 82 3.21 -12.89 1.29
N ASN A 83 2.10 -13.60 1.46
CA ASN A 83 2.09 -15.06 1.55
C ASN A 83 1.35 -15.69 0.36
N ASP A 84 1.42 -17.02 0.25
CA ASP A 84 0.87 -17.80 -0.87
C ASP A 84 -0.64 -17.60 -1.11
N HIS A 85 -1.38 -17.10 -0.12
CA HIS A 85 -2.83 -16.88 -0.19
C HIS A 85 -3.21 -15.41 -0.36
N THR A 86 -2.23 -14.53 -0.55
CA THR A 86 -2.47 -13.09 -0.63
C THR A 86 -3.02 -12.70 -2.00
N ARG A 87 -4.09 -11.91 -2.00
CA ARG A 87 -4.53 -11.13 -3.16
C ARG A 87 -4.70 -9.67 -2.77
N PHE A 88 -4.12 -8.78 -3.54
CA PHE A 88 -4.21 -7.34 -3.28
C PHE A 88 -4.06 -6.53 -4.56
N HIS A 89 -4.46 -5.26 -4.51
CA HIS A 89 -4.13 -4.29 -5.54
C HIS A 89 -3.77 -2.95 -4.88
N VAL A 90 -3.17 -2.06 -5.67
CA VAL A 90 -2.83 -0.70 -5.22
C VAL A 90 -3.58 0.31 -6.07
N GLU A 91 -4.37 1.15 -5.40
CA GLU A 91 -4.96 2.34 -6.00
C GLU A 91 -3.99 3.52 -5.88
N PHE A 92 -4.02 4.40 -6.89
CA PHE A 92 -3.26 5.63 -6.92
C PHE A 92 -4.19 6.83 -7.01
N HIS A 93 -4.01 7.77 -6.08
CA HIS A 93 -4.75 9.01 -5.98
C HIS A 93 -3.79 10.19 -6.14
N ARG A 94 -4.27 11.32 -6.66
CA ARG A 94 -3.48 12.53 -6.82
C ARG A 94 -4.18 13.74 -6.21
N GLU A 95 -3.39 14.62 -5.62
CA GLU A 95 -3.85 15.94 -5.20
C GLU A 95 -4.32 16.73 -6.43
N ALA A 96 -5.43 17.45 -6.27
CA ALA A 96 -5.84 18.44 -7.25
C ALA A 96 -4.75 19.53 -7.35
N LYS A 97 -4.44 19.97 -8.57
CA LYS A 97 -3.55 21.11 -8.81
C LYS A 97 -4.19 22.42 -8.37
#